data_AF-A0A7Z9MT37-F1
#
_entry.id   AF-A0A7Z9MT37-F1
#
_cell.length_a   1.000
_cell.length_b   1.000
_cell.length_c   1.000
_cell.angle_alpha   90.00
_cell.angle_beta   90.00
_cell.angle_gamma   90.00
#
_symmetry.space_group_name_H-M   'P 1'
#
loop_
_entity.id
_entity.type
_entity.pdbx_description
1 polymer ?
#
loop_
_entity_poly.entity_id
_entity_poly.type
_entity_poly.pdbx_seq_one_letter_code
_entity_poly.pdbx_strand_id
1 'polypeptide(L)'
;MNLDLLTVMLWGSVRDPIFWIVGAIFGWDIERKFSKSVWFFIGAGTAWGGIRAAIYLSLGEELGLTGTIGIIGICVALMCAFGITVRAIRIFYVRP
;
A
#
# COMPACT_ATOMS: atom_id res chain seq x y z
N MET A 1 4.45 -20.03 -0.71
CA MET A 1 5.34 -18.88 -0.40
C MET A 1 5.99 -19.19 0.94
N ASN A 2 7.31 -19.05 1.07
CA ASN A 2 7.99 -19.33 2.33
C ASN A 2 7.58 -18.26 3.37
N LEU A 3 7.31 -18.64 4.63
CA LEU A 3 6.82 -17.72 5.66
C LEU A 3 7.82 -16.62 5.99
N ASP A 4 9.12 -16.91 5.90
CA ASP A 4 10.19 -15.93 6.07
C ASP A 4 10.14 -14.85 4.97
N LEU A 5 9.93 -15.26 3.72
CA LEU A 5 9.82 -14.33 2.59
C LEU A 5 8.59 -13.42 2.74
N LEU A 6 7.45 -13.97 3.17
CA LEU A 6 6.23 -13.18 3.44
C LEU A 6 6.47 -12.16 4.56
N THR A 7 7.16 -12.57 5.63
CA THR A 7 7.47 -11.70 6.77
C THR A 7 8.38 -10.55 6.34
N VAL A 8 9.43 -10.84 5.57
CA VAL A 8 10.33 -9.81 5.02
C VAL A 8 9.57 -8.83 4.11
N MET A 9 8.72 -9.35 3.22
CA MET A 9 7.89 -8.53 2.33
C MET A 9 6.95 -7.58 3.08
N LEU A 10 6.29 -8.08 4.13
CA LEU A 10 5.41 -7.30 5.00
C LEU A 10 6.19 -6.26 5.81
N TRP A 11 7.31 -6.66 6.42
CA TRP A 11 8.07 -5.77 7.31
C TRP A 11 8.81 -4.67 6.56
N GLY A 12 9.32 -4.98 5.37
CA GLY A 12 9.81 -3.98 4.45
C GLY A 12 8.73 -2.96 4.13
N SER A 13 7.50 -3.42 3.88
CA SER A 13 6.39 -2.54 3.49
C SER A 13 5.81 -1.68 4.59
N VAL A 14 5.70 -2.24 5.80
CA VAL A 14 5.19 -1.50 6.95
C VAL A 14 6.17 -0.41 7.40
N ARG A 15 7.48 -0.57 7.17
CA ARG A 15 8.49 0.42 7.59
C ARG A 15 8.69 1.56 6.58
N ASP A 16 7.90 1.61 5.53
CA ASP A 16 8.11 2.53 4.43
C ASP A 16 7.40 3.88 4.66
N PRO A 17 8.12 4.97 4.98
CA PRO A 17 7.48 6.24 5.30
C PRO A 17 6.74 6.85 4.10
N ILE A 18 7.22 6.63 2.87
CA ILE A 18 6.62 7.22 1.67
C ILE A 18 5.23 6.62 1.43
N PHE A 19 5.11 5.31 1.64
CA PHE A 19 3.84 4.60 1.54
C PHE A 19 2.77 5.22 2.44
N TRP A 20 3.10 5.47 3.71
CA TRP A 20 2.18 6.06 4.68
C TRP A 20 1.86 7.52 4.36
N ILE A 21 2.84 8.32 3.93
CA ILE A 21 2.60 9.71 3.54
C ILE A 21 1.59 9.79 2.40
N VAL A 22 1.77 8.99 1.35
CA VAL A 22 0.87 8.95 0.18
C VAL A 22 -0.53 8.51 0.58
N GLY A 23 -0.64 7.44 1.38
CA GLY A 23 -1.91 6.96 1.89
C GLY A 23 -2.63 7.99 2.77
N ALA A 24 -1.89 8.76 3.57
CA ALA A 24 -2.45 9.81 4.41
C ALA A 24 -2.99 10.98 3.58
N ILE A 25 -2.24 11.44 2.57
CA ILE A 25 -2.67 12.54 1.69
C ILE A 25 -3.96 12.17 0.95
N PHE A 26 -4.01 11.00 0.34
CA PHE A 26 -5.19 10.56 -0.41
C PHE A 26 -6.36 10.17 0.51
N GLY A 27 -6.07 9.58 1.67
CA GLY A 27 -7.08 9.27 2.70
C GLY A 27 -7.69 10.52 3.27
N TRP A 28 -6.90 11.58 3.44
CA TRP A 28 -7.38 12.83 3.97
C TRP A 28 -8.35 13.51 3.01
N ASP A 29 -8.26 13.39 1.69
CA ASP A 29 -9.17 14.08 0.75
C ASP A 29 -10.60 13.50 0.73
N ILE A 30 -11.51 14.05 1.55
CA ILE A 30 -12.94 13.63 1.62
C ILE A 30 -13.83 14.23 0.53
N GLU A 31 -13.38 15.30 -0.15
CA GLU A 31 -14.15 15.95 -1.21
C GLU A 31 -14.25 15.05 -2.44
N ARG A 32 -13.20 14.25 -2.66
CA ARG A 32 -13.20 13.18 -3.65
C ARG A 32 -14.22 12.11 -3.31
N LYS A 33 -15.00 11.67 -4.31
CA LYS A 33 -15.91 10.50 -4.16
C LYS A 33 -15.15 9.29 -3.62
N PHE A 34 -15.79 8.51 -2.73
CA PHE A 34 -15.16 7.34 -2.12
C PHE A 34 -14.65 6.34 -3.17
N SER A 35 -15.45 6.04 -4.19
CA SER A 35 -15.06 5.14 -5.29
C SER A 35 -13.79 5.59 -6.00
N LYS A 36 -13.65 6.89 -6.29
CA LYS A 36 -12.43 7.44 -6.88
C LYS A 36 -11.25 7.28 -5.94
N SER A 37 -11.42 7.51 -4.64
CA SER A 37 -10.35 7.40 -3.65
C SER A 37 -9.84 5.96 -3.52
N VAL A 38 -10.74 4.97 -3.57
CA VAL A 38 -10.36 3.55 -3.62
C VAL A 38 -9.50 3.26 -4.85
N TRP A 39 -9.87 3.77 -6.02
CA TRP A 39 -9.03 3.64 -7.23
C TRP A 39 -7.65 4.30 -7.07
N PHE A 40 -7.56 5.44 -6.38
CA PHE A 40 -6.26 6.05 -6.06
C PHE A 40 -5.43 5.16 -5.13
N PHE A 41 -6.03 4.55 -4.10
CA PHE A 41 -5.32 3.62 -3.22
C PHE A 41 -4.83 2.39 -3.96
N ILE A 42 -5.66 1.81 -4.84
CA ILE A 42 -5.27 0.66 -5.67
C ILE A 42 -4.13 1.04 -6.60
N GLY A 43 -4.23 2.17 -7.30
CA GLY A 43 -3.17 2.63 -8.21
C GLY A 43 -1.86 2.92 -7.48
N ALA A 44 -1.92 3.65 -6.36
CA ALA A 44 -0.75 3.97 -5.55
C ALA A 44 -0.10 2.72 -4.94
N GLY A 45 -0.92 1.81 -4.38
CA GLY A 45 -0.43 0.54 -3.84
C GLY A 45 0.16 -0.37 -4.92
N THR A 46 -0.39 -0.35 -6.14
CA THR A 46 0.15 -1.12 -7.28
C THR A 46 1.50 -0.56 -7.73
N ALA A 47 1.59 0.76 -7.92
CA ALA A 47 2.85 1.42 -8.27
C ALA A 47 3.92 1.17 -7.21
N TRP A 48 3.57 1.30 -5.92
CA TRP A 48 4.48 1.03 -4.83
C TRP A 48 4.91 -0.43 -4.75
N GLY A 49 3.97 -1.36 -4.95
CA GLY A 49 4.25 -2.78 -5.03
C GLY A 49 5.23 -3.13 -6.15
N GLY A 50 5.09 -2.50 -7.31
CA GLY A 50 6.02 -2.64 -8.43
C GLY A 50 7.42 -2.13 -8.10
N ILE A 51 7.51 -0.92 -7.50
CA ILE A 51 8.79 -0.36 -7.03
C ILE A 51 9.46 -1.30 -6.04
N ARG A 52 8.72 -1.81 -5.05
CA ARG A 52 9.26 -2.71 -4.04
C ARG A 52 9.70 -4.06 -4.62
N ALA A 53 8.94 -4.62 -5.55
CA ALA A 53 9.36 -5.82 -6.26
C ALA A 53 10.67 -5.59 -7.03
N ALA A 54 10.81 -4.44 -7.71
CA ALA A 54 12.04 -4.06 -8.39
C ALA A 54 13.23 -3.90 -7.43
N ILE A 55 13.01 -3.31 -6.24
CA ILE A 55 14.04 -3.21 -5.20
C ILE A 55 14.50 -4.60 -4.76
N TYR A 56 13.59 -5.52 -4.45
CA TYR A 56 14.00 -6.88 -4.03
C TYR A 56 14.75 -7.62 -5.14
N LEU A 57 14.29 -7.52 -6.39
CA LEU A 57 15.03 -8.06 -7.54
C LEU A 57 16.44 -7.45 -7.65
N SER A 58 16.59 -6.15 -7.41
CA SER A 58 17.90 -5.47 -7.44
C SER A 58 18.83 -5.88 -6.29
N LEU A 59 18.27 -6.33 -5.17
CA LEU A 59 19.01 -6.83 -4.01
C LEU A 59 19.42 -8.30 -4.15
N GLY A 60 19.09 -8.94 -5.28
CA GLY A 60 19.45 -10.33 -5.57
C GLY A 60 18.43 -11.38 -5.09
N GLU A 61 17.24 -10.97 -4.66
CA GLU A 61 16.16 -11.89 -4.33
C GLU A 61 15.54 -12.49 -5.60
N GLU A 62 15.41 -13.82 -5.65
CA GLU A 62 14.70 -14.50 -6.74
C GLU A 62 13.19 -14.40 -6.55
N LEU A 63 12.64 -13.23 -6.89
CA LEU A 63 11.19 -13.05 -6.97
C LEU A 63 10.63 -13.65 -8.26
N GLY A 64 10.13 -14.89 -8.16
CA GLY A 64 9.25 -15.45 -9.19
C GLY A 64 7.97 -14.64 -9.36
N LEU A 65 7.23 -14.90 -10.45
CA LEU A 65 5.98 -14.20 -10.81
C LEU A 65 4.99 -14.11 -9.63
N THR A 66 4.81 -15.20 -8.89
CA THR A 66 3.92 -15.28 -7.73
C THR A 66 4.37 -14.38 -6.58
N GLY A 67 5.68 -14.23 -6.35
CA GLY A 67 6.23 -13.35 -5.32
C GLY A 67 5.99 -11.88 -5.66
N THR A 68 6.21 -11.49 -6.92
CA THR A 68 5.95 -10.14 -7.43
C THR A 68 4.48 -9.76 -7.30
N ILE A 69 3.58 -10.64 -7.76
CA ILE A 69 2.13 -10.43 -7.62
C ILE A 69 1.74 -10.37 -6.14
N GLY A 70 2.34 -11.22 -5.30
CA GLY A 70 2.11 -11.23 -3.86
C GLY A 70 2.45 -9.90 -3.19
N ILE A 71 3.63 -9.33 -3.47
CA ILE A 71 4.02 -8.01 -2.94
C ILE A 71 3.09 -6.92 -3.41
N ILE A 72 2.75 -6.91 -4.70
CA ILE A 72 1.83 -5.92 -5.26
C ILE A 72 0.49 -6.00 -4.53
N GLY A 73 -0.06 -7.20 -4.36
CA GLY A 73 -1.28 -7.43 -3.61
C GLY A 73 -1.20 -6.94 -2.16
N ILE A 74 -0.09 -7.21 -1.47
CA ILE A 74 0.14 -6.74 -0.09
C ILE A 74 0.19 -5.22 -0.02
N CYS A 75 0.93 -4.57 -0.91
CA CYS A 75 1.02 -3.10 -0.96
C CYS A 75 -0.33 -2.47 -1.27
N VAL A 76 -1.13 -3.04 -2.18
CA VAL A 76 -2.50 -2.57 -2.45
C VAL A 76 -3.39 -2.73 -1.22
N ALA A 77 -3.37 -3.90 -0.57
CA ALA A 77 -4.19 -4.16 0.60
C ALA A 77 -3.85 -3.20 1.76
N LEU A 78 -2.56 -3.02 2.04
CA LEU A 78 -2.09 -2.07 3.07
C LEU A 78 -2.48 -0.63 2.74
N MET A 79 -2.39 -0.22 1.47
CA MET A 79 -2.68 1.15 1.05
C MET A 79 -4.17 1.45 1.18
N CYS A 80 -5.01 0.50 0.77
CA CYS A 80 -6.45 0.58 0.94
C CYS A 80 -6.84 0.61 2.41
N ALA A 81 -6.30 -0.31 3.23
CA ALA A 81 -6.59 -0.36 4.66
C ALA A 81 -6.25 0.97 5.34
N PHE A 82 -5.03 1.46 5.14
CA PHE A 82 -4.58 2.70 5.75
C PHE A 82 -5.32 3.93 5.24
N GLY A 83 -5.45 4.09 3.92
CA GLY A 83 -6.13 5.22 3.31
C GLY A 83 -7.60 5.32 3.74
N ILE A 84 -8.29 4.18 3.86
CA ILE A 84 -9.66 4.11 4.39
C ILE A 84 -9.69 4.50 5.87
N THR A 85 -8.76 4.01 6.69
CA THR A 85 -8.67 4.39 8.11
C THR A 85 -8.45 5.89 8.28
N VAL A 86 -7.52 6.49 7.55
CA VAL A 86 -7.27 7.95 7.59
C VAL A 86 -8.52 8.71 7.17
N ARG A 87 -9.21 8.25 6.13
CA ARG A 87 -10.45 8.87 5.68
C ARG A 87 -11.56 8.79 6.72
N ALA A 88 -11.74 7.63 7.34
CA ALA A 88 -12.70 7.42 8.41
C ALA A 88 -12.41 8.37 9.58
N ILE A 89 -11.15 8.47 10.00
CA ILE A 89 -10.70 9.42 11.02
C ILE A 89 -11.11 10.85 10.63
N ARG A 90 -10.80 11.32 9.42
CA ARG A 90 -11.20 12.68 9.00
C ARG A 90 -12.72 12.90 9.06
N ILE A 91 -13.51 11.90 8.66
CA ILE A 91 -14.98 11.99 8.72
C ILE A 91 -15.43 12.21 10.17
N PHE A 92 -14.95 11.41 11.12
CA PHE A 92 -15.30 11.55 12.55
C PHE A 92 -14.86 12.89 13.16
N TYR A 93 -13.72 13.44 12.75
CA TYR A 93 -13.19 14.69 13.33
C TYR A 93 -13.75 15.98 12.70
N VAL A 94 -14.09 15.96 11.41
CA VAL A 94 -14.43 17.20 10.66
C VAL A 94 -15.92 17.31 10.35
N ARG A 95 -16.66 16.20 10.34
CA ARG A 95 -18.12 16.18 10.12
C ARG A 95 -18.80 15.29 11.19
N PRO A 96 -18.88 15.75 12.44
CA PRO A 96 -19.66 15.07 13.47
C PRO A 96 -21.15 15.02 13.11
#